data_AF-A0A820IJF0-F1
#
_entry.id   AF-A0A820IJF0-F1
#
_cell.length_a   1.000
_cell.length_b   1.000
_cell.length_c   1.000
_cell.angle_alpha   90.00
_cell.angle_beta   90.00
_cell.angle_gamma   90.00
#
_symmetry.space_group_name_H-M   'P 1'
#
loop_
_entity.id
_entity.type
_entity.pdbx_description
1 polymer ?
#
loop_
_entity_poly.entity_id
_entity_poly.type
_entity_poly.pdbx_seq_one_letter_code
_entity_poly.pdbx_strand_id
1 'polypeptide(L)'
;LPQKKMGFIPNIELISNRTYTSLGELVENCVYDIIVGDITVTAVRREKVGFSQGIFENSLRIVMQKTPYTQIDLLAFLRPFTLNLWLLILATTMLTGILICFLERQENRELRKQSIINLWAMTVWYTFGNLIGFGADFEIKTASGRLLTAGLYLLCLVLVASYTANLALDLTISKSKNIISGIDDIKSGKILFNRIGIPVGTAS
;
A
#
# COMPACT_ATOMS: atom_id res chain seq x y z
N LEU A 1 22.42 1.40 39.75
CA LEU A 1 22.80 2.79 39.41
C LEU A 1 21.91 3.93 40.01
N PRO A 2 20.75 3.70 40.66
CA PRO A 2 20.09 4.74 41.47
C PRO A 2 20.45 4.69 42.98
N GLN A 3 20.72 3.49 43.52
CA GLN A 3 21.07 3.27 44.94
C GLN A 3 22.31 4.06 45.39
N LYS A 4 23.34 4.11 44.54
CA LYS A 4 24.59 4.84 44.80
C LYS A 4 24.40 6.36 44.88
N LYS A 5 23.31 6.91 44.32
CA LYS A 5 23.00 8.34 44.35
C LYS A 5 22.18 8.78 45.56
N MET A 6 21.41 7.89 46.16
CA MET A 6 20.44 8.23 47.22
C MET A 6 20.96 7.91 48.64
N GLY A 7 22.10 7.24 48.78
CA GLY A 7 22.80 7.11 50.07
C GLY A 7 22.13 6.18 51.10
N PHE A 8 21.10 5.41 50.72
CA PHE A 8 20.45 4.43 51.60
C PHE A 8 20.73 2.99 51.17
N ILE A 9 20.63 2.06 52.12
CA ILE A 9 20.76 0.61 51.90
C ILE A 9 19.34 0.02 51.82
N PRO A 10 18.84 -0.36 50.62
CA PRO A 10 17.50 -0.94 50.49
C PRO A 10 17.45 -2.41 50.93
N ASN A 11 16.38 -2.79 51.63
CA ASN A 11 15.95 -4.18 51.70
C ASN A 11 14.92 -4.43 50.57
N ILE A 12 15.25 -5.31 49.61
CA ILE A 12 14.43 -5.53 48.42
C ILE A 12 13.70 -6.85 48.55
N GLU A 13 12.37 -6.79 48.62
CA GLU A 13 11.50 -7.96 48.60
C GLU A 13 10.72 -8.05 47.29
N LEU A 14 10.75 -9.22 46.66
CA LEU A 14 9.99 -9.49 45.44
C LEU A 14 8.60 -10.00 45.83
N ILE A 15 7.59 -9.17 45.61
CA ILE A 15 6.19 -9.53 45.87
C ILE A 15 5.62 -10.18 44.61
N SER A 16 5.36 -11.49 44.66
CA SER A 16 4.67 -12.21 43.59
C SER A 16 3.18 -12.40 43.94
N ASN A 17 2.33 -12.45 42.91
CA ASN A 17 0.91 -12.81 43.02
C ASN A 17 0.02 -11.84 43.84
N ARG A 18 0.28 -10.53 43.75
CA ARG A 18 -0.59 -9.48 44.31
C ARG A 18 -1.08 -8.52 43.23
N THR A 19 -2.25 -7.92 43.45
CA THR A 19 -2.81 -6.90 42.55
C THR A 19 -2.17 -5.54 42.81
N TYR A 20 -2.06 -4.71 41.77
CA TYR A 20 -1.52 -3.34 41.88
C TYR A 20 -2.25 -2.47 42.92
N THR A 21 -3.54 -2.71 43.15
CA THR A 21 -4.32 -2.01 44.19
C THR A 21 -3.79 -2.35 45.58
N SER A 22 -3.58 -3.65 45.86
CA SER A 22 -3.03 -4.09 47.13
C SER A 22 -1.60 -3.62 47.39
N LEU A 23 -0.81 -3.40 46.32
CA LEU A 23 0.52 -2.80 46.44
C LEU A 23 0.46 -1.36 46.94
N GLY A 24 -0.47 -0.55 46.42
CA GLY A 24 -0.68 0.82 46.90
C GLY A 24 -1.09 0.88 48.38
N GLU A 25 -1.96 -0.03 48.81
CA GLU A 25 -2.41 -0.13 50.20
C GLU A 25 -1.28 -0.51 51.18
N LEU A 26 -0.29 -1.28 50.73
CA LEU A 26 0.87 -1.63 51.57
C LEU A 26 1.78 -0.42 51.86
N VAL A 27 1.85 0.53 50.92
CA VAL A 27 2.58 1.80 51.14
C VAL A 27 1.75 2.74 51.99
N GLU A 28 0.43 2.82 51.74
CA GLU A 28 -0.51 3.60 52.55
C GLU A 28 -0.48 3.18 54.04
N ASN A 29 -0.38 1.88 54.31
CA ASN A 29 -0.29 1.31 55.66
C ASN A 29 1.13 1.27 56.23
N CYS A 30 2.11 1.91 55.59
CA CYS A 30 3.52 1.97 56.03
C CYS A 30 4.20 0.59 56.20
N VAL A 31 3.78 -0.43 55.45
CA VAL A 31 4.44 -1.75 55.43
C VAL A 31 5.72 -1.70 54.57
N TYR A 32 5.68 -0.93 53.49
CA TYR A 32 6.83 -0.67 52.62
C TYR A 32 6.96 0.83 52.36
N ASP A 33 8.20 1.35 52.37
CA ASP A 33 8.47 2.78 52.16
C ASP A 33 8.36 3.18 50.67
N ILE A 34 8.79 2.29 49.77
CA ILE A 34 8.87 2.56 48.33
C ILE A 34 8.53 1.30 47.55
N ILE A 35 7.70 1.45 46.51
CA ILE A 35 7.45 0.41 45.52
C ILE A 35 7.99 0.85 44.16
N VAL A 36 8.65 -0.07 43.47
CA VAL A 36 9.20 0.13 42.13
C VAL A 36 8.65 -0.94 41.20
N GLY A 37 7.98 -0.53 40.12
CA GLY A 37 7.43 -1.44 39.11
C GLY A 37 6.69 -0.70 38.00
N ASP A 38 6.16 -1.46 37.04
CA ASP A 38 5.25 -0.93 36.01
C ASP A 38 3.88 -0.60 36.65
N ILE A 39 3.80 0.56 37.28
CA ILE A 39 2.60 1.05 37.97
C ILE A 39 2.10 2.28 37.23
N THR A 40 0.91 2.14 36.63
CA THR A 40 0.23 3.29 36.02
C THR A 40 -0.25 4.26 37.09
N VAL A 41 0.14 5.53 36.93
CA VAL A 41 -0.29 6.64 37.78
C VAL A 41 -1.72 7.03 37.41
N THR A 42 -2.66 6.78 38.32
CA THR A 42 -4.07 7.17 38.19
C THR A 42 -4.43 8.21 39.25
N ALA A 43 -5.48 9.00 39.01
CA ALA A 43 -5.93 10.04 39.95
C ALA A 43 -6.26 9.45 41.33
N VAL A 44 -7.01 8.35 41.37
CA VAL A 44 -7.41 7.64 42.60
C VAL A 44 -6.20 7.12 43.40
N ARG A 45 -5.12 6.71 42.73
CA ARG A 45 -3.90 6.24 43.41
C ARG A 45 -3.06 7.40 43.93
N ARG A 46 -2.99 8.51 43.19
CA ARG A 46 -2.21 9.70 43.59
C ARG A 46 -2.79 10.38 44.84
N GLU A 47 -4.08 10.22 45.12
CA GLU A 47 -4.70 10.70 46.36
C GLU A 47 -4.21 9.95 47.60
N LYS A 48 -3.88 8.65 47.46
CA LYS A 48 -3.48 7.77 48.56
C LYS A 48 -1.97 7.71 48.78
N VAL A 49 -1.20 7.76 47.69
CA VAL A 49 0.27 7.62 47.74
C VAL A 49 0.96 8.60 46.79
N GLY A 50 2.14 9.08 47.19
CA GLY A 50 2.96 9.96 46.37
C GLY A 50 3.62 9.22 45.20
N PHE A 51 3.63 9.83 44.02
CA PHE A 51 4.31 9.31 42.83
C PHE A 51 5.41 10.26 42.37
N SER A 52 6.53 9.69 41.91
CA SER A 52 7.55 10.45 41.18
C SER A 52 7.07 10.83 39.77
N GLN A 53 7.85 11.67 39.08
CA GLN A 53 7.61 11.94 37.66
C GLN A 53 7.71 10.64 36.85
N GLY A 54 6.74 10.42 35.97
CA GLY A 54 6.71 9.25 35.11
C GLY A 54 7.96 9.18 34.23
N ILE A 55 8.58 8.00 34.18
CA ILE A 55 9.75 7.73 33.32
C ILE A 55 9.28 7.41 31.89
N PHE A 56 8.06 6.90 31.74
CA PHE A 56 7.44 6.53 30.47
C PHE A 56 6.15 7.30 30.26
N GLU A 57 5.94 7.79 29.05
CA GLU A 57 4.66 8.33 28.62
C GLU A 57 3.74 7.19 28.18
N ASN A 58 2.63 7.01 28.89
CA ASN A 58 1.62 6.02 28.51
C ASN A 58 0.93 6.47 27.22
N SER A 59 1.21 5.77 26.11
CA SER A 59 0.42 5.84 24.89
C SER A 59 -0.40 4.57 24.74
N LEU A 60 -1.74 4.70 24.68
CA LEU A 60 -2.61 3.57 24.39
C LEU A 60 -2.34 3.10 22.94
N ARG A 61 -2.00 1.82 22.78
CA ARG A 61 -1.77 1.20 21.47
C ARG A 61 -2.68 0.01 21.31
N ILE A 62 -3.28 -0.10 20.13
CA ILE A 62 -4.12 -1.23 19.75
C ILE A 62 -3.26 -2.19 18.94
N VAL A 63 -3.23 -3.46 19.34
CA VAL A 63 -2.53 -4.53 18.62
C VAL A 63 -3.56 -5.41 17.93
N MET A 64 -3.32 -5.69 16.65
CA MET A 64 -4.18 -6.57 15.86
C MET A 64 -3.37 -7.62 15.10
N GLN A 65 -3.99 -8.76 14.83
CA GLN A 65 -3.38 -9.80 14.01
C GLN A 65 -3.36 -9.36 12.53
N LYS A 66 -2.18 -9.41 11.91
CA LYS A 66 -2.03 -9.20 10.46
C LYS A 66 -2.84 -10.26 9.71
N THR A 67 -3.66 -9.84 8.75
CA THR A 67 -4.44 -10.76 7.91
C THR A 67 -3.52 -11.63 7.06
N PRO A 68 -3.62 -12.97 7.12
CA PRO A 68 -2.69 -13.88 6.44
C PRO A 68 -2.96 -14.10 4.94
N TYR A 69 -4.00 -13.50 4.35
CA TYR A 69 -4.39 -13.80 2.98
C TYR A 69 -4.16 -12.63 2.03
N THR A 70 -3.04 -12.67 1.32
CA THR A 70 -2.94 -12.04 0.01
C THR A 70 -3.26 -13.13 -1.01
N GLN A 71 -4.48 -13.17 -1.53
CA GLN A 71 -4.79 -14.03 -2.67
C GLN A 71 -3.90 -13.57 -3.85
N ILE A 72 -3.17 -14.50 -4.45
CA ILE A 72 -2.37 -14.22 -5.64
C ILE A 72 -3.36 -14.08 -6.80
N ASP A 73 -3.61 -12.84 -7.19
CA ASP A 73 -4.45 -12.55 -8.35
C ASP A 73 -3.57 -12.57 -9.60
N LEU A 74 -3.71 -13.62 -10.42
CA LEU A 74 -2.93 -13.79 -11.65
C LEU A 74 -3.18 -12.67 -12.67
N LEU A 75 -4.30 -11.97 -12.57
CA LEU A 75 -4.68 -10.85 -13.43
C LEU A 75 -4.46 -9.48 -12.76
N ALA A 76 -3.73 -9.43 -11.63
CA ALA A 76 -3.43 -8.18 -10.94
C ALA A 76 -2.74 -7.14 -11.84
N PHE A 77 -2.02 -7.60 -12.87
CA PHE A 77 -1.36 -6.72 -13.84
C PHE A 77 -2.34 -5.99 -14.78
N LEU A 78 -3.57 -6.48 -14.96
CA LEU A 78 -4.59 -5.81 -15.79
C LEU A 78 -5.40 -4.78 -15.00
N ARG A 79 -5.36 -4.85 -13.67
CA ARG A 79 -6.11 -3.98 -12.75
C ARG A 79 -5.86 -2.48 -12.90
N PRO A 80 -4.66 -1.99 -13.29
CA PRO A 80 -4.38 -0.55 -13.41
C PRO A 80 -5.26 0.17 -14.44
N PHE A 81 -5.85 -0.56 -15.39
CA PHE A 81 -6.78 -0.03 -16.38
C PHE A 81 -8.08 -0.83 -16.41
N THR A 82 -9.20 -0.11 -16.51
CA THR A 82 -10.51 -0.74 -16.73
C THR A 82 -10.57 -1.46 -18.07
N LEU A 83 -11.37 -2.52 -18.17
CA LEU A 83 -11.60 -3.25 -19.43
C LEU A 83 -12.04 -2.32 -20.58
N ASN A 84 -12.83 -1.28 -20.27
CA ASN A 84 -13.26 -0.29 -21.26
C ASN A 84 -12.07 0.48 -21.86
N LEU A 85 -11.09 0.85 -21.04
CA LEU A 85 -9.87 1.53 -21.52
C LEU A 85 -9.00 0.60 -22.35
N TRP A 86 -8.87 -0.67 -21.95
CA TRP A 86 -8.17 -1.68 -22.75
C TRP A 86 -8.79 -1.83 -24.15
N LEU A 87 -10.12 -1.92 -24.23
CA LEU A 87 -10.84 -1.97 -25.50
C LEU A 87 -10.66 -0.69 -26.31
N LEU A 88 -10.66 0.48 -25.66
CA LEU A 88 -10.43 1.76 -26.33
C LEU A 88 -9.02 1.86 -26.91
N ILE A 89 -7.99 1.41 -26.18
CA ILE A 89 -6.60 1.37 -26.65
C ILE A 89 -6.51 0.45 -27.87
N LEU A 90 -7.08 -0.76 -27.80
CA LEU A 90 -7.06 -1.73 -28.90
C LEU A 90 -7.80 -1.18 -30.14
N ALA A 91 -8.96 -0.54 -29.95
CA ALA A 91 -9.71 0.08 -31.04
C ALA A 91 -8.94 1.25 -31.68
N THR A 92 -8.31 2.10 -30.88
CA THR A 92 -7.56 3.28 -31.36
C THR A 92 -6.29 2.86 -32.11
N THR A 93 -5.57 1.86 -31.61
CA THR A 93 -4.37 1.33 -32.29
C THR A 93 -4.74 0.63 -33.59
N MET A 94 -5.81 -0.18 -33.62
CA MET A 94 -6.30 -0.78 -34.86
C MET A 94 -6.73 0.27 -35.89
N LEU A 95 -7.50 1.28 -35.47
CA LEU A 95 -7.97 2.34 -36.37
C LEU A 95 -6.79 3.10 -36.97
N THR A 96 -5.78 3.44 -36.15
CA THR A 96 -4.56 4.13 -36.62
C THR A 96 -3.75 3.25 -37.58
N GLY A 97 -3.63 1.94 -37.29
CA GLY A 97 -2.98 0.99 -38.20
C GLY A 97 -3.70 0.87 -39.55
N ILE A 98 -5.03 0.80 -39.55
CA ILE A 98 -5.85 0.77 -40.77
C ILE A 98 -5.67 2.06 -41.57
N LEU A 99 -5.65 3.23 -40.91
CA LEU A 99 -5.41 4.51 -41.57
C LEU A 99 -4.03 4.53 -42.24
N ILE A 100 -2.98 4.16 -41.52
CA ILE A 100 -1.61 4.13 -42.08
C ILE A 100 -1.55 3.18 -43.29
N CYS A 101 -2.12 1.98 -43.20
CA CYS A 101 -2.18 1.05 -44.32
C CYS A 101 -2.98 1.60 -45.51
N PHE A 102 -4.07 2.35 -45.27
CA PHE A 102 -4.85 2.97 -46.32
C PHE A 102 -4.07 4.09 -47.03
N LEU A 103 -3.41 4.97 -46.27
CA LEU A 103 -2.57 6.04 -46.80
C LEU A 103 -1.40 5.48 -47.63
N GLU A 104 -0.71 4.47 -47.10
CA GLU A 104 0.45 3.86 -47.76
C GLU A 104 0.04 3.09 -49.03
N ARG A 105 -1.16 2.47 -49.04
CA ARG A 105 -1.73 1.80 -50.23
C ARG A 105 -2.10 2.80 -51.34
N GLN A 106 -2.46 4.03 -51.00
CA GLN A 106 -2.81 5.05 -51.99
C GLN A 106 -1.57 5.51 -52.76
N GLU A 107 -0.41 5.61 -52.10
CA GLU A 107 0.84 6.11 -52.68
C GLU A 107 1.73 5.01 -53.28
N ASN A 108 1.82 3.82 -52.66
CA ASN A 108 2.70 2.74 -53.14
C ASN A 108 1.97 1.78 -54.10
N ARG A 109 2.37 1.79 -55.38
CA ARG A 109 1.86 0.84 -56.40
C ARG A 109 2.24 -0.63 -56.13
N GLU A 110 3.32 -0.87 -55.39
CA GLU A 110 3.80 -2.22 -55.00
C GLU A 110 2.85 -2.90 -53.99
N LEU A 111 2.37 -2.15 -52.99
CA LEU A 111 1.39 -2.63 -52.01
C LEU A 111 0.00 -2.85 -52.61
N ARG A 112 -0.34 -2.11 -53.68
CA ARG A 112 -1.62 -2.28 -54.39
C ARG A 112 -1.73 -3.60 -55.14
N LYS A 113 -0.61 -4.25 -55.46
CA LYS A 113 -0.59 -5.58 -56.13
C LYS A 113 -0.71 -6.76 -55.17
N GLN A 114 -0.57 -6.55 -53.86
CA GLN A 114 -0.68 -7.64 -52.89
C GLN A 114 -2.14 -8.05 -52.61
N SER A 115 -2.33 -9.34 -52.37
CA SER A 115 -3.62 -9.91 -51.96
C SER A 115 -4.15 -9.25 -50.68
N ILE A 116 -5.47 -9.14 -50.58
CA ILE A 116 -6.18 -8.56 -49.43
C ILE A 116 -5.75 -9.25 -48.12
N ILE A 117 -5.44 -10.55 -48.18
CA ILE A 117 -4.99 -11.35 -47.02
C ILE A 117 -3.63 -10.87 -46.51
N ASN A 118 -2.68 -10.56 -47.40
CA ASN A 118 -1.37 -10.03 -47.02
C ASN A 118 -1.49 -8.62 -46.44
N LEU A 119 -2.42 -7.81 -46.94
CA LEU A 119 -2.68 -6.48 -46.41
C LEU A 119 -3.17 -6.56 -44.95
N TRP A 120 -4.11 -7.46 -44.65
CA TRP A 120 -4.58 -7.69 -43.29
C TRP A 120 -3.47 -8.22 -42.39
N ALA A 121 -2.68 -9.18 -42.87
CA ALA A 121 -1.55 -9.73 -42.11
C ALA A 121 -0.51 -8.63 -41.77
N MET A 122 -0.18 -7.76 -42.72
CA MET A 122 0.73 -6.63 -42.49
C MET A 122 0.13 -5.59 -41.55
N THR A 123 -1.18 -5.30 -41.65
CA THR A 123 -1.85 -4.34 -40.75
C THR A 123 -1.84 -4.86 -39.31
N VAL A 124 -2.14 -6.15 -39.11
CA VAL A 124 -2.11 -6.80 -37.80
C VAL A 124 -0.69 -6.83 -37.25
N TRP A 125 0.29 -7.20 -38.07
CA TRP A 125 1.70 -7.21 -37.69
C TRP A 125 2.20 -5.82 -37.29
N TYR A 126 1.85 -4.79 -38.07
CA TYR A 126 2.21 -3.39 -37.80
C TYR A 126 1.55 -2.86 -36.52
N THR A 127 0.28 -3.19 -36.29
CA THR A 127 -0.46 -2.82 -35.08
C THR A 127 0.16 -3.50 -33.85
N PHE A 128 0.54 -4.77 -33.98
CA PHE A 128 1.21 -5.53 -32.93
C PHE A 128 2.60 -4.97 -32.59
N GLY A 129 3.41 -4.62 -33.59
CA GLY A 129 4.71 -3.98 -33.38
C GLY A 129 4.60 -2.63 -32.66
N ASN A 130 3.68 -1.76 -33.11
CA ASN A 130 3.45 -0.47 -32.45
C ASN A 130 2.97 -0.61 -31.00
N LEU A 131 2.17 -1.63 -30.67
CA LEU A 131 1.68 -1.85 -29.32
C LEU A 131 2.80 -2.20 -28.34
N ILE A 132 3.79 -2.98 -28.79
CA ILE A 132 4.93 -3.41 -27.95
C ILE A 132 6.05 -2.34 -27.94
N GLY A 133 5.94 -1.32 -28.79
CA GLY A 133 6.97 -0.28 -28.93
C GLY A 133 8.21 -0.74 -29.72
N PHE A 134 8.19 -1.95 -30.27
CA PHE A 134 9.13 -2.35 -31.32
C PHE A 134 8.64 -1.71 -32.62
N GLY A 135 9.27 -0.62 -33.02
CA GLY A 135 8.96 0.03 -34.28
C GLY A 135 8.99 -0.99 -35.41
N ALA A 136 7.88 -1.06 -36.16
CA ALA A 136 7.85 -1.92 -37.32
C ALA A 136 8.89 -1.43 -38.32
N ASP A 137 9.69 -2.34 -38.87
CA ASP A 137 10.63 -2.13 -39.99
C ASP A 137 9.89 -1.79 -41.32
N PHE A 138 8.83 -1.00 -41.23
CA PHE A 138 8.13 -0.42 -42.36
C PHE A 138 8.58 1.03 -42.50
N GLU A 139 9.41 1.27 -43.49
CA GLU A 139 9.87 2.60 -43.85
C GLU A 139 8.70 3.36 -44.50
N ILE A 140 7.91 4.05 -43.68
CA ILE A 140 6.76 4.84 -44.12
C ILE A 140 7.26 5.92 -45.08
N LYS A 141 6.80 5.86 -46.33
CA LYS A 141 7.25 6.79 -47.38
C LYS A 141 6.46 8.10 -47.36
N THR A 142 5.22 8.06 -46.84
CA THR A 142 4.28 9.19 -46.83
C THR A 142 4.52 10.14 -45.65
N ALA A 143 4.53 11.45 -45.91
CA ALA A 143 4.69 12.48 -44.86
C ALA A 143 3.58 12.47 -43.80
N SER A 144 2.32 12.29 -44.21
CA SER A 144 1.17 12.19 -43.29
C SER A 144 1.15 10.90 -42.47
N GLY A 145 1.64 9.78 -43.03
CA GLY A 145 1.82 8.53 -42.31
C GLY A 145 2.85 8.66 -41.18
N ARG A 146 3.98 9.35 -41.43
CA ARG A 146 4.99 9.63 -40.40
C ARG A 146 4.45 10.47 -39.25
N LEU A 147 3.61 11.48 -39.55
CA LEU A 147 2.98 12.32 -38.51
C LEU A 147 2.01 11.51 -37.64
N LEU A 148 1.19 10.65 -38.25
CA LEU A 148 0.28 9.75 -37.54
C LEU A 148 1.04 8.77 -36.63
N THR A 149 2.10 8.16 -37.13
CA THR A 149 2.93 7.26 -36.35
C THR A 149 3.64 7.98 -35.20
N ALA A 150 4.15 9.19 -35.41
CA ALA A 150 4.75 10.00 -34.34
C ALA A 150 3.73 10.34 -33.24
N GLY A 151 2.49 10.70 -33.62
CA GLY A 151 1.40 10.92 -32.66
C GLY A 151 1.03 9.67 -31.88
N LEU A 152 1.01 8.51 -32.54
CA LEU A 152 0.74 7.21 -31.90
C LEU A 152 1.85 6.83 -30.91
N TYR A 153 3.12 7.08 -31.23
CA TYR A 153 4.23 6.87 -30.30
C TYR A 153 4.11 7.74 -29.06
N LEU A 154 3.74 9.02 -29.22
CA LEU A 154 3.51 9.92 -28.10
C LEU A 154 2.37 9.42 -27.22
N LEU A 155 1.25 9.01 -27.84
CA LEU A 155 0.12 8.41 -27.12
C LEU A 155 0.56 7.16 -26.33
N CYS A 156 1.31 6.25 -26.96
CA CYS A 156 1.81 5.03 -26.33
C CYS A 156 2.70 5.35 -25.11
N LEU A 157 3.59 6.33 -25.23
CA LEU A 157 4.44 6.79 -24.13
C LEU A 157 3.61 7.29 -22.94
N VAL A 158 2.58 8.09 -23.19
CA VAL A 158 1.66 8.57 -22.14
C VAL A 158 0.87 7.42 -21.49
N LEU A 159 0.42 6.44 -22.29
CA LEU A 159 -0.27 5.26 -21.80
C LEU A 159 0.62 4.41 -20.89
N VAL A 160 1.87 4.15 -21.29
CA VAL A 160 2.85 3.39 -20.48
C VAL A 160 3.18 4.12 -19.17
N ALA A 161 3.35 5.45 -19.22
CA ALA A 161 3.58 6.25 -18.02
C ALA A 161 2.38 6.19 -17.06
N SER A 162 1.16 6.33 -17.58
CA SER A 162 -0.08 6.26 -16.79
C SER A 162 -0.31 4.87 -16.20
N TYR A 163 -0.02 3.81 -16.96
CA TYR A 163 -0.08 2.43 -16.48
C TYR A 163 0.87 2.22 -15.31
N THR A 164 2.12 2.67 -15.45
CA THR A 164 3.15 2.53 -14.41
C THR A 164 2.76 3.31 -13.15
N ALA A 165 2.21 4.52 -13.30
CA ALA A 165 1.72 5.32 -12.19
C ALA A 165 0.54 4.66 -11.45
N ASN A 166 -0.46 4.17 -12.19
CA ASN A 166 -1.63 3.50 -11.60
C ASN A 166 -1.24 2.19 -10.91
N LEU A 167 -0.32 1.43 -11.49
CA LEU A 167 0.22 0.23 -10.86
C LEU A 167 0.94 0.56 -9.55
N ALA A 168 1.75 1.62 -9.53
CA ALA A 168 2.44 2.07 -8.32
C ALA A 168 1.46 2.56 -7.24
N LEU A 169 0.38 3.25 -7.64
CA LEU A 169 -0.71 3.65 -6.74
C LEU A 169 -1.39 2.43 -6.13
N ASP A 170 -1.74 1.42 -6.93
CA ASP A 170 -2.37 0.19 -6.44
C ASP A 170 -1.48 -0.57 -5.43
N LEU A 171 -0.16 -0.63 -5.67
CA LEU A 171 0.79 -1.22 -4.74
C LEU A 171 0.89 -0.43 -3.42
N THR A 172 0.78 0.89 -3.49
CA THR A 172 0.81 1.76 -2.31
C THR A 172 -0.49 1.67 -1.51
N ILE A 173 -1.64 1.65 -2.18
CA ILE A 173 -2.96 1.51 -1.55
C ILE A 173 -3.12 0.13 -0.91
N SER A 174 -2.62 -0.93 -1.56
CA SER A 174 -2.65 -2.28 -0.99
C SER A 174 -1.85 -2.38 0.31
N LYS A 175 -0.76 -1.61 0.45
CA LYS A 175 -0.05 -1.44 1.73
C LYS A 175 -0.85 -0.60 2.73
N SER A 176 -1.52 0.45 2.26
CA SER A 176 -2.31 1.37 3.09
C SER A 176 -3.62 0.79 3.63
N LYS A 177 -4.21 -0.21 2.98
CA LYS A 177 -5.49 -0.83 3.40
C LYS A 177 -5.43 -1.49 4.79
N ASN A 178 -4.22 -1.67 5.33
CA ASN A 178 -3.97 -2.19 6.68
C ASN A 178 -3.82 -1.09 7.75
N ILE A 179 -3.94 0.19 7.39
CA ILE A 179 -3.84 1.31 8.33
C ILE A 179 -5.25 1.67 8.79
N ILE A 180 -5.64 1.15 9.95
CA ILE A 180 -6.84 1.58 10.68
C ILE A 180 -6.67 3.05 11.01
N SER A 181 -7.71 3.86 10.76
CA SER A 181 -7.64 5.32 10.90
C SER A 181 -7.87 5.78 12.34
N GLY A 182 -8.46 4.93 13.19
CA GLY A 182 -8.60 5.22 14.62
C GLY A 182 -9.59 4.33 15.35
N ILE A 183 -9.90 4.70 16.59
CA ILE A 183 -10.83 3.98 17.47
C ILE A 183 -12.28 4.00 16.96
N ASP A 184 -12.60 4.92 16.06
CA ASP A 184 -13.93 5.05 15.47
C ASP A 184 -14.26 3.89 14.50
N ASP A 185 -13.23 3.29 13.87
CA ASP A 185 -13.39 2.06 13.06
C ASP A 185 -13.80 0.85 13.94
N ILE A 186 -13.45 0.85 15.23
CA ILE A 186 -13.87 -0.16 16.20
C ILE A 186 -15.34 0.07 16.60
N LYS A 187 -15.71 1.34 16.85
CA LYS A 187 -17.09 1.71 17.21
C LYS A 187 -18.08 1.43 16.08
N SER A 188 -17.65 1.60 14.82
CA SER A 188 -18.49 1.35 13.65
C SER A 188 -18.62 -0.14 13.28
N GLY A 189 -18.03 -1.05 14.05
CA GLY A 189 -18.14 -2.50 13.83
C GLY A 189 -17.37 -3.03 12.61
N LYS A 190 -16.47 -2.22 12.03
CA LYS A 190 -15.66 -2.61 10.86
C LYS A 190 -14.60 -3.66 11.22
N ILE A 191 -14.32 -3.82 12.51
CA ILE A 191 -13.36 -4.78 13.07
C ILE A 191 -14.13 -5.76 13.95
N LEU A 192 -14.07 -7.05 13.61
CA LEU A 192 -14.64 -8.12 14.44
C LEU A 192 -13.90 -8.19 15.78
N PHE A 193 -14.63 -8.16 16.90
CA PHE A 193 -14.08 -8.20 18.26
C PHE A 193 -13.11 -9.36 18.52
N ASN A 194 -13.27 -10.48 17.80
CA ASN A 194 -12.36 -11.64 17.86
C ASN A 194 -10.93 -11.36 17.36
N ARG A 195 -10.66 -10.18 16.79
CA ARG A 195 -9.33 -9.77 16.30
C ARG A 195 -8.66 -8.70 17.15
N ILE A 196 -9.34 -8.22 18.20
CA ILE A 196 -8.83 -7.18 19.09
C ILE A 196 -8.31 -7.85 20.36
N GLY A 197 -6.99 -7.83 20.54
CA GLY A 197 -6.37 -8.17 21.81
C GLY A 197 -6.19 -6.91 22.64
N ILE A 198 -6.69 -6.90 23.87
CA ILE A 198 -6.18 -5.96 24.88
C ILE A 198 -4.94 -6.65 25.46
N PRO A 199 -3.73 -6.07 25.36
CA PRO A 199 -2.60 -6.59 26.10
C PRO A 199 -2.91 -6.46 27.60
N VAL A 200 -3.29 -7.56 28.23
CA VAL A 200 -3.47 -7.63 29.67
C VAL A 200 -2.12 -8.01 30.25
N GLY A 201 -1.26 -7.00 30.42
CA GLY A 201 0.09 -7.16 30.95
C GLY A 201 1.15 -6.46 30.12
N THR A 202 1.90 -5.60 30.81
CA THR A 202 3.20 -5.00 30.47
C THR A 202 3.30 -4.27 29.13
N ALA A 203 3.29 -2.94 29.22
CA ALA A 203 4.07 -2.11 28.31
C ALA A 203 5.53 -2.19 28.77
N SER A 204 6.29 -3.11 28.20
CA SER A 204 7.76 -3.08 28.25
C SER A 204 8.30 -1.95 27.38
#